data_AF-A0A0F9AF99-F1
#
_entry.id   AF-A0A0F9AF99-F1
#
_cell.length_a   1.000
_cell.length_b   1.000
_cell.length_c   1.000
_cell.angle_alpha   90.00
_cell.angle_beta   90.00
_cell.angle_gamma   90.00
#
_symmetry.space_group_name_H-M   'P 1'
#
loop_
_entity.id
_entity.type
_entity.pdbx_description
1 polymer ?
#
loop_
_entity_poly.entity_id
_entity_poly.type
_entity_poly.pdbx_seq_one_letter_code
_entity_poly.pdbx_strand_id
1 'polypeptide(L)'
;MKPANSDTDTTFQVRPYREQDEPSVLDLLKSAYGDWPATTEMFRQGPAEFFRWKHLASPFGRSLMHVAEADDQIIGVSSIGQAAAKLCRLAFELAKRSKLLVIGIEKAAAKVAEARKKLAAAGLYGTRVT
;
A
#
# COMPACT_ATOMS: atom_id res chain seq x y z
N MET A 1 -15.71 -7.35 -35.65
CA MET A 1 -16.26 -6.13 -35.01
C MET A 1 -15.92 -6.22 -33.52
N LYS A 2 -14.98 -5.41 -33.04
CA LYS A 2 -14.49 -5.40 -31.64
C LYS A 2 -15.30 -4.35 -30.87
N PRO A 3 -15.82 -4.60 -29.66
CA PRO A 3 -16.54 -3.56 -28.93
C PRO A 3 -15.56 -2.45 -28.55
N ALA A 4 -16.01 -1.21 -28.71
CA ALA A 4 -15.32 -0.01 -28.29
C ALA A 4 -15.27 0.03 -26.76
N ASN A 5 -14.07 -0.04 -26.19
CA ASN A 5 -13.85 0.42 -24.82
C ASN A 5 -13.97 1.95 -24.84
N SER A 6 -15.12 2.47 -24.43
CA SER A 6 -15.23 3.85 -23.97
C SER A 6 -14.60 3.93 -22.58
N ASP A 7 -13.26 3.91 -22.55
CA ASP A 7 -12.52 4.35 -21.37
C ASP A 7 -12.69 5.87 -21.31
N THR A 8 -13.59 6.32 -20.43
CA THR A 8 -13.63 7.71 -19.99
C THR A 8 -12.27 7.97 -19.35
N ASP A 9 -11.42 8.71 -20.04
CA ASP A 9 -10.09 9.10 -19.55
C ASP A 9 -10.27 10.16 -18.46
N THR A 10 -10.76 9.74 -17.30
CA THR A 10 -10.89 10.61 -16.13
C THR A 10 -9.48 10.97 -15.72
N THR A 11 -9.06 12.18 -16.07
CA THR A 11 -7.77 12.73 -15.66
C THR A 11 -7.81 12.92 -14.15
N PHE A 12 -6.95 12.21 -13.42
CA PHE A 12 -6.80 12.34 -11.98
C PHE A 12 -5.38 12.80 -11.63
N GLN A 13 -5.24 13.49 -10.51
CA GLN A 13 -3.95 13.88 -9.96
C GLN A 13 -3.62 13.05 -8.72
N VAL A 14 -2.39 12.57 -8.63
CA VAL A 14 -1.87 11.91 -7.42
C VAL A 14 -1.06 12.91 -6.62
N ARG A 15 -1.43 13.11 -5.36
CA ARG A 15 -0.73 14.04 -4.46
C ARG A 15 -0.56 13.47 -3.05
N PRO A 16 0.37 14.02 -2.25
CA PRO A 16 0.46 13.67 -0.84
C PRO A 16 -0.86 13.93 -0.11
N TYR A 17 -1.21 13.01 0.80
CA TYR A 17 -2.35 13.16 1.70
C TYR A 17 -2.16 14.37 2.64
N ARG A 18 -3.24 15.11 2.85
CA ARG A 18 -3.38 16.21 3.80
C ARG A 18 -4.42 15.81 4.85
N GLU A 19 -4.31 16.34 6.06
CA GLU A 19 -5.24 15.99 7.15
C GLU A 19 -6.69 16.39 6.83
N GLN A 20 -6.87 17.41 6.00
CA GLN A 20 -8.17 17.84 5.48
C GLN A 20 -8.85 16.78 4.59
N ASP A 21 -8.08 15.87 3.99
CA ASP A 21 -8.61 14.80 3.13
C ASP A 21 -9.23 13.65 3.96
N GLU A 22 -9.05 13.64 5.30
CA GLU A 22 -9.49 12.53 6.16
C GLU A 22 -10.96 12.15 5.95
N PRO A 23 -11.94 13.08 5.94
CA PRO A 23 -13.35 12.71 5.77
C PRO A 23 -13.60 11.97 4.44
N SER A 24 -13.09 12.51 3.33
CA SER A 24 -13.25 11.92 1.99
C SER A 24 -12.54 10.57 1.87
N VAL A 25 -11.38 10.41 2.52
CA VAL A 25 -10.67 9.13 2.57
C VAL A 25 -11.45 8.09 3.37
N LEU A 26 -12.04 8.48 4.51
CA LEU A 26 -12.85 7.57 5.31
C LEU A 26 -14.13 7.14 4.58
N ASP A 27 -14.79 8.06 3.87
CA ASP A 27 -15.95 7.75 3.02
C ASP A 27 -15.57 6.80 1.89
N LEU A 28 -14.43 7.03 1.24
CA LEU A 28 -13.88 6.14 0.22
C LEU A 28 -13.56 4.74 0.78
N LEU A 29 -12.91 4.66 1.93
CA LEU A 29 -12.59 3.38 2.59
C LEU A 29 -13.84 2.62 2.99
N LYS A 30 -14.87 3.32 3.48
CA LYS A 30 -16.18 2.73 3.77
C LYS A 30 -16.87 2.23 2.51
N SER A 31 -16.82 3.00 1.41
CA SER A 31 -17.37 2.58 0.12
C SER A 31 -16.65 1.35 -0.45
N ALA A 32 -15.32 1.30 -0.33
CA ALA A 32 -14.51 0.22 -0.88
C ALA A 32 -14.52 -1.07 -0.03
N TYR A 33 -14.60 -0.95 1.30
CA TYR A 33 -14.42 -2.06 2.23
C TYR A 33 -15.62 -2.33 3.15
N GLY A 34 -16.68 -1.55 3.10
CA GLY A 34 -17.86 -1.68 3.97
C GLY A 34 -17.56 -1.28 5.41
N ASP A 35 -17.75 -2.21 6.35
CA ASP A 35 -17.57 -2.01 7.80
C ASP A 35 -16.09 -1.97 8.23
N TRP A 36 -15.31 -1.14 7.56
CA TRP A 36 -13.90 -0.93 7.88
C TRP A 36 -13.74 0.09 9.01
N PRO A 37 -12.82 -0.16 9.97
CA PRO A 37 -11.99 -1.35 10.11
C PRO A 37 -12.81 -2.57 10.56
N ALA A 38 -12.54 -3.73 9.93
CA ALA A 38 -13.22 -4.98 10.29
C ALA A 38 -13.08 -5.22 11.80
N THR A 39 -14.24 -5.33 12.45
CA THR A 39 -14.47 -5.40 13.89
C THR A 39 -13.71 -6.57 14.53
N THR A 40 -12.48 -6.30 14.96
CA THR A 40 -11.86 -7.04 16.06
C THR A 40 -11.85 -6.12 17.27
N GLU A 41 -11.96 -6.69 18.46
CA GLU A 41 -12.10 -5.99 19.74
C GLU A 41 -11.07 -4.87 20.00
N MET A 42 -9.93 -4.91 19.29
CA MET A 42 -8.88 -3.88 19.29
C MET A 42 -9.28 -2.56 18.62
N PHE A 43 -10.33 -2.53 17.78
CA PHE A 43 -10.69 -1.37 16.94
C PHE A 43 -12.02 -0.71 17.32
N ARG A 44 -12.36 -0.77 18.61
CA ARG A 44 -13.58 -0.15 19.19
C ARG A 44 -13.67 1.38 19.02
N GLN A 45 -12.58 2.01 18.59
CA GLN A 45 -12.40 3.45 18.41
C GLN A 45 -13.07 3.98 17.11
N GLY A 46 -13.60 3.10 16.26
CA GLY A 46 -14.29 3.51 15.03
C GLY A 46 -13.32 3.98 13.92
N PRO A 47 -13.83 4.26 12.71
CA PRO A 47 -12.99 4.35 11.52
C PRO A 47 -11.98 5.49 11.52
N ALA A 48 -12.38 6.68 12.00
CA ALA A 48 -11.50 7.84 12.05
C ALA A 48 -10.36 7.66 13.05
N GLU A 49 -10.66 7.23 14.27
CA GLU A 49 -9.66 7.05 15.32
C GLU A 49 -8.69 5.93 14.95
N PHE A 50 -9.19 4.83 14.39
CA PHE A 50 -8.35 3.77 13.86
C PHE A 50 -7.45 4.24 12.72
N PHE A 51 -7.99 5.00 11.76
CA PHE A 51 -7.20 5.58 10.67
C PHE A 51 -6.07 6.46 11.20
N ARG A 52 -6.39 7.37 12.13
CA ARG A 52 -5.41 8.28 12.75
C ARG A 52 -4.34 7.50 13.52
N TRP A 53 -4.73 6.55 14.35
CA TRP A 53 -3.79 5.69 15.08
C TRP A 53 -2.86 4.93 14.12
N LYS A 54 -3.42 4.31 13.07
CA LYS A 54 -2.66 3.47 12.15
C LYS A 54 -1.70 4.27 11.26
N HIS A 55 -2.11 5.45 10.83
CA HIS A 55 -1.43 6.20 9.77
C HIS A 55 -0.77 7.49 10.23
N LEU A 56 -1.31 8.19 11.22
CA LEU A 56 -0.80 9.49 11.66
C LEU A 56 0.03 9.37 12.95
N ALA A 57 -0.49 8.62 13.93
CA ALA A 57 0.07 8.45 15.26
C ALA A 57 0.68 7.06 15.49
N SER A 58 1.04 6.36 14.41
CA SER A 58 1.63 5.03 14.51
C SER A 58 2.92 5.08 15.35
N PRO A 59 3.18 4.10 16.25
CA PRO A 59 4.42 4.03 17.01
C PRO A 59 5.67 3.90 16.11
N PHE A 60 5.49 3.56 14.83
CA PHE A 60 6.57 3.47 13.84
C PHE A 60 6.80 4.77 13.06
N GLY A 61 6.00 5.80 13.34
CA GLY A 61 5.96 7.08 12.65
C GLY A 61 4.84 7.17 11.62
N ARG A 62 4.52 8.38 11.18
CA ARG A 62 3.50 8.67 10.18
C ARG A 62 3.73 7.91 8.87
N SER A 63 2.69 7.23 8.37
CA SER A 63 2.67 6.56 7.07
C SER A 63 2.97 7.52 5.93
N LEU A 64 3.64 7.03 4.89
CA LEU A 64 3.65 7.71 3.60
C LEU A 64 2.32 7.43 2.91
N MET A 65 1.59 8.49 2.59
CA MET A 65 0.24 8.39 2.03
C MET A 65 0.06 9.32 0.85
N HIS A 66 -0.57 8.80 -0.19
CA HIS A 66 -0.97 9.55 -1.38
C HIS A 66 -2.45 9.33 -1.64
N VAL A 67 -3.09 10.37 -2.16
CA VAL A 67 -4.47 10.34 -2.63
C VAL A 67 -4.50 10.58 -4.14
N ALA A 68 -5.45 9.94 -4.81
CA ALA A 68 -5.82 10.25 -6.18
C ALA A 68 -7.08 11.11 -6.15
N GLU A 69 -7.03 12.25 -6.82
CA GLU A 69 -8.10 13.26 -6.86
C GLU A 69 -8.53 13.50 -8.30
N ALA A 70 -9.84 13.48 -8.55
CA ALA A 70 -10.47 13.86 -9.82
C ALA A 70 -11.72 14.68 -9.50
N ASP A 71 -11.94 15.79 -10.20
CA ASP A 71 -13.11 16.66 -10.03
C ASP A 71 -13.36 17.06 -8.55
N ASP A 72 -12.30 17.47 -7.85
CA ASP A 72 -12.28 17.81 -6.41
C ASP A 72 -12.72 16.67 -5.47
N GLN A 73 -12.77 15.43 -5.97
CA GLN A 73 -13.14 14.24 -5.22
C GLN A 73 -11.96 13.29 -5.06
N ILE A 74 -11.73 12.81 -3.83
CA ILE A 74 -10.77 11.73 -3.58
C ILE A 74 -11.36 10.40 -4.07
N ILE A 75 -10.75 9.83 -5.11
CA ILE A 75 -11.16 8.57 -5.75
C ILE A 75 -10.25 7.39 -5.40
N GLY A 76 -9.12 7.66 -4.76
CA GLY A 76 -8.14 6.63 -4.40
C GLY A 76 -7.27 7.04 -3.22
N VAL A 77 -6.85 6.06 -2.42
CA VAL A 77 -5.85 6.25 -1.36
C VAL A 77 -4.87 5.09 -1.36
N SER A 78 -3.58 5.40 -1.21
CA SER A 78 -2.52 4.42 -1.02
C SER A 78 -1.69 4.81 0.19
N SER A 79 -1.38 3.83 1.05
CA SER A 79 -0.57 4.03 2.23
C SER A 79 0.45 2.90 2.41
N ILE A 80 1.65 3.27 2.82
CA ILE A 80 2.67 2.33 3.30
C ILE A 80 2.97 2.65 4.76
N GLY A 81 2.80 1.67 5.64
CA GLY A 81 3.19 1.76 7.04
C GLY A 81 4.69 1.91 7.19
N GLN A 82 5.15 2.80 8.06
CA GLN A 82 6.59 3.00 8.33
C GLN A 82 7.28 1.73 8.84
N ALA A 83 6.58 0.86 9.58
CA ALA A 83 7.10 -0.45 9.97
C ALA A 83 7.47 -1.30 8.74
N ALA A 84 6.56 -1.41 7.76
CA ALA A 84 6.82 -2.13 6.52
C ALA A 84 7.93 -1.47 5.71
N ALA A 85 7.94 -0.13 5.58
CA ALA A 85 9.00 0.58 4.87
C ALA A 85 10.38 0.39 5.50
N LYS A 86 10.47 0.52 6.83
CA LYS A 86 11.72 0.36 7.60
C LYS A 86 12.19 -1.10 7.58
N LEU A 87 11.29 -2.08 7.73
CA LEU A 87 11.62 -3.49 7.64
C LEU A 87 12.08 -3.88 6.23
N CYS A 88 11.41 -3.40 5.18
CA CYS A 88 11.84 -3.63 3.80
C CYS A 88 13.23 -3.01 3.55
N ARG A 89 13.47 -1.78 4.03
CA ARG A 89 14.79 -1.13 3.88
C ARG A 89 15.86 -1.82 4.72
N LEU A 90 15.55 -2.23 5.94
CA LEU A 90 16.49 -2.96 6.80
C LEU A 90 16.82 -4.33 6.22
N ALA A 91 15.81 -5.09 5.76
CA ALA A 91 16.03 -6.37 5.09
C ALA A 91 16.89 -6.20 3.84
N PHE A 92 16.67 -5.14 3.06
CA PHE A 92 17.49 -4.79 1.90
C PHE A 92 18.94 -4.43 2.28
N GLU A 93 19.14 -3.57 3.27
CA GLU A 93 20.48 -3.17 3.75
C GLU A 93 21.23 -4.34 4.39
N LEU A 94 20.53 -5.20 5.13
CA LEU A 94 21.10 -6.44 5.66
C LEU A 94 21.50 -7.37 4.52
N ALA A 95 20.65 -7.60 3.52
CA ALA A 95 20.98 -8.42 2.37
C ALA A 95 22.21 -7.91 1.60
N LYS A 96 22.36 -6.58 1.48
CA LYS A 96 23.51 -5.96 0.81
C LYS A 96 24.81 -6.08 1.62
N ARG A 97 24.74 -5.91 2.94
CA ARG A 97 25.94 -5.87 3.81
C ARG A 97 26.35 -7.23 4.36
N SER A 98 25.49 -8.22 4.25
CA SER A 98 25.71 -9.55 4.81
C SER A 98 25.69 -10.60 3.72
N LYS A 99 26.35 -11.72 3.98
CA LYS A 99 26.31 -12.91 3.11
C LYS A 99 24.97 -13.68 3.22
N LEU A 100 23.90 -13.05 3.71
CA LEU A 100 22.63 -13.72 4.03
C LEU A 100 21.77 -13.95 2.78
N LEU A 101 21.06 -15.08 2.78
CA LEU A 101 20.08 -15.44 1.76
C LEU A 101 18.71 -14.88 2.16
N VAL A 102 18.13 -13.98 1.36
CA VAL A 102 16.75 -13.51 1.57
C VAL A 102 15.78 -14.51 0.94
N ILE A 103 14.93 -15.12 1.77
CA ILE A 103 13.88 -16.05 1.33
C ILE A 103 12.53 -15.38 1.54
N GLY A 104 11.81 -15.08 0.45
CA GLY A 104 10.42 -14.67 0.51
C GLY A 104 9.49 -15.88 0.61
N ILE A 105 8.66 -15.94 1.65
CA ILE A 105 7.66 -16.99 1.85
C ILE A 105 6.28 -16.38 1.57
N GLU A 106 5.56 -16.93 0.59
CA GLU A 106 4.21 -16.52 0.20
C GLU A 106 3.36 -17.78 -0.05
N LYS A 107 2.12 -17.79 0.44
CA LYS A 107 1.20 -18.93 0.35
C LYS A 107 0.48 -18.98 -0.99
N ALA A 108 0.21 -17.83 -1.60
CA ALA A 108 -0.49 -17.76 -2.88
C ALA A 108 0.44 -18.04 -4.06
N ALA A 109 0.29 -19.22 -4.68
CA ALA A 109 1.14 -19.67 -5.80
C ALA A 109 1.17 -18.69 -6.99
N ALA A 110 0.04 -18.05 -7.31
CA ALA A 110 -0.03 -17.05 -8.37
C ALA A 110 0.85 -15.82 -8.09
N LYS A 111 0.84 -15.33 -6.84
CA LYS A 111 1.70 -14.21 -6.41
C LYS A 111 3.17 -14.59 -6.43
N VAL A 112 3.50 -15.84 -6.05
CA VAL A 112 4.86 -16.37 -6.16
C VAL A 112 5.33 -16.37 -7.62
N ALA A 113 4.52 -16.86 -8.56
CA ALA A 113 4.86 -16.90 -9.97
C ALA A 113 5.10 -15.48 -10.54
N GLU A 114 4.23 -14.53 -10.19
CA GLU A 114 4.37 -13.13 -10.61
C GLU A 114 5.63 -12.48 -10.04
N ALA A 115 5.91 -12.69 -8.75
CA ALA A 115 7.11 -12.18 -8.09
C ALA A 115 8.39 -12.75 -8.72
N ARG A 116 8.41 -14.06 -9.02
CA ARG A 116 9.54 -14.70 -9.73
C ARG A 116 9.77 -14.07 -11.10
N LYS A 117 8.72 -13.84 -11.88
CA LYS A 117 8.81 -13.20 -13.19
C LYS A 117 9.39 -11.78 -13.09
N LYS A 118 8.93 -10.98 -12.12
CA LYS A 118 9.44 -9.62 -11.89
C LYS A 118 10.90 -9.62 -11.44
N LEU A 119 11.27 -10.50 -10.52
CA LEU A 119 12.66 -10.62 -10.05
C LEU A 119 13.59 -11.10 -11.17
N ALA A 120 13.13 -12.01 -12.04
CA ALA A 120 13.91 -12.49 -13.17
C ALA A 120 14.12 -11.40 -14.21
N ALA A 121 13.08 -10.63 -14.53
CA ALA A 121 13.18 -9.48 -15.43
C ALA A 121 14.14 -8.39 -14.90
N ALA A 122 14.25 -8.24 -13.58
CA ALA A 122 15.19 -7.33 -12.94
C ALA A 122 16.61 -7.90 -12.79
N GLY A 123 16.87 -9.15 -13.19
CA GLY A 123 18.15 -9.83 -12.99
C GLY A 123 18.48 -10.14 -11.53
N LEU A 124 17.48 -10.09 -10.64
CA LEU A 124 17.63 -10.27 -9.19
C LEU A 124 17.17 -11.66 -8.71
N TYR A 125 16.52 -12.43 -9.56
CA TYR A 125 16.03 -13.75 -9.21
C TYR A 125 17.18 -14.77 -9.16
N GLY A 126 17.44 -15.33 -7.96
CA GLY A 126 18.55 -16.26 -7.74
C GLY A 126 19.92 -15.59 -7.70
N THR A 127 19.98 -14.27 -7.87
CA THR A 127 21.21 -13.49 -7.87
C THR A 127 21.55 -13.06 -6.45
N ARG A 128 22.80 -13.26 -6.04
CA ARG A 128 23.32 -12.71 -4.79
C ARG A 128 23.45 -11.21 -4.94
N VAL A 129 22.76 -10.45 -4.10
CA VAL A 129 22.99 -9.00 -3.98
C VAL A 129 24.35 -8.82 -3.30
N THR A 130 25.32 -8.23 -4.00
CA THR A 130 26.66 -7.88 -3.48
C THR A 130 26.79 -6.38 -3.26
#